data_AF-A0A940J4S6-F1
#
_entry.id   AF-A0A940J4S6-F1
#
_cell.length_a   1.000
_cell.length_b   1.000
_cell.length_c   1.000
_cell.angle_alpha   90.00
_cell.angle_beta   90.00
_cell.angle_gamma   90.00
#
_symmetry.space_group_name_H-M   'P 1'
#
loop_
_entity.id
_entity.type
_entity.pdbx_description
1 polymer ?
#
loop_
_entity_poly.entity_id
_entity_poly.type
_entity_poly.pdbx_seq_one_letter_code
_entity_poly.pdbx_strand_id
1 'polypeptide(L)'
;MLWTLLAMLLILLLAAAVVVYVAYPHRGEEVPHAPWLGEAIKKGVEALPTLGDELATPPVPAQARRERQPDQHPEQAGHARS
;
A
#
# COMPACT_ATOMS: atom_id res chain seq x y z
N MET A 1 -17.42 29.05 31.78
CA MET A 1 -15.95 29.18 31.86
C MET A 1 -15.25 27.83 31.76
N LEU A 2 -15.48 26.87 32.70
CA LEU A 2 -14.90 25.51 32.60
C LEU A 2 -15.17 24.82 31.26
N TRP A 3 -16.41 24.87 30.78
CA TRP A 3 -16.80 24.28 29.49
C TRP A 3 -15.99 24.84 28.31
N THR A 4 -15.78 26.15 28.30
CA THR A 4 -14.97 26.83 27.28
C THR A 4 -13.52 26.37 27.34
N LEU A 5 -12.95 26.21 28.53
CA LEU A 5 -11.59 25.69 28.69
C LEU A 5 -11.47 24.23 28.23
N LEU A 6 -12.47 23.39 28.51
CA LEU A 6 -12.52 22.01 28.01
C LEU A 6 -12.60 21.97 26.50
N ALA A 7 -13.47 22.77 25.89
CA ALA A 7 -13.60 22.86 24.45
C ALA A 7 -12.30 23.33 23.80
N MET A 8 -11.63 24.33 24.38
CA MET A 8 -10.34 24.83 23.92
C MET A 8 -9.25 23.75 24.03
N LEU A 9 -9.18 23.04 25.16
CA LEU A 9 -8.24 21.94 25.34
C LEU A 9 -8.48 20.82 24.31
N LEU A 10 -9.74 20.46 24.07
CA LEU A 10 -10.11 19.42 23.12
C LEU A 10 -9.63 19.74 21.70
N ILE A 11 -9.86 20.96 21.22
CA ILE A 11 -9.43 21.37 19.87
C ILE A 11 -7.89 21.43 19.76
N LEU A 12 -7.20 21.83 20.83
CA LEU A 12 -5.73 21.81 20.89
C LEU A 12 -5.19 20.37 20.81
N LEU A 13 -5.81 19.43 21.53
CA LEU A 13 -5.44 18.01 21.47
C LEU A 13 -5.70 17.42 20.08
N LEU A 14 -6.84 17.75 19.46
CA LEU A 14 -7.15 17.32 18.09
C LEU A 14 -6.12 17.85 17.09
N ALA A 15 -5.78 19.15 17.16
CA ALA A 15 -4.80 19.76 16.28
C ALA A 15 -3.41 19.12 16.45
N ALA A 16 -2.98 18.91 17.70
CA ALA A 16 -1.72 18.23 17.98
C ALA A 16 -1.72 16.79 17.42
N ALA A 17 -2.81 16.04 17.58
CA ALA A 17 -2.95 14.70 17.03
C ALA A 17 -2.84 14.68 15.49
N VAL A 18 -3.47 15.64 14.81
CA VAL A 18 -3.36 15.80 13.35
C VAL A 18 -1.91 16.09 12.95
N VAL A 19 -1.24 17.03 13.64
CA VAL A 19 0.17 17.35 13.38
C VAL A 19 1.06 16.14 13.61
N VAL A 20 0.86 15.38 14.68
CA VAL A 20 1.63 14.16 14.97
C VAL A 20 1.39 13.11 13.88
N TYR A 21 0.15 12.88 13.47
CA TYR A 21 -0.19 11.93 12.40
C TYR A 21 0.40 12.33 11.04
N VAL A 22 0.43 13.63 10.72
CA VAL A 22 0.99 14.14 9.47
C VAL A 22 2.53 14.16 9.51
N ALA A 23 3.12 14.53 10.65
CA ALA A 23 4.57 14.66 10.82
C ALA A 23 5.27 13.30 10.99
N TYR A 24 4.62 12.33 11.65
CA TYR A 24 5.10 10.95 11.70
C TYR A 24 4.56 10.17 10.50
N PRO A 25 5.42 9.70 9.58
CA PRO A 25 5.00 9.26 8.25
C PRO A 25 4.28 7.89 8.24
N HIS A 26 3.52 7.67 7.17
CA HIS A 26 2.69 6.48 6.84
C HIS A 26 3.50 5.19 6.54
N ARG A 27 4.68 5.01 7.13
CA ARG A 27 5.62 3.92 6.77
C ARG A 27 5.57 2.70 7.70
N GLY A 28 4.52 2.56 8.50
CA GLY A 28 4.44 1.49 9.50
C GLY A 28 5.44 1.65 10.64
N GLU A 29 6.09 2.81 10.77
CA GLU A 29 6.88 3.15 11.95
C GLU A 29 5.95 3.50 13.11
N GLU A 30 6.22 2.92 14.27
CA GLU A 30 5.44 3.12 15.48
C GLU A 30 5.53 4.57 15.95
N VAL A 31 4.40 5.16 16.34
CA VAL A 31 4.37 6.52 16.89
C VAL A 31 5.19 6.54 18.19
N PRO A 32 6.26 7.35 18.29
CA PRO A 32 7.08 7.38 19.49
C PRO A 32 6.22 7.73 20.71
N HIS A 33 6.35 6.93 21.77
CA HIS A 33 5.59 7.04 23.03
C HIS A 33 4.14 6.52 23.01
N ALA A 34 3.63 5.98 21.90
CA ALA A 34 2.28 5.38 21.84
C ALA A 34 2.21 4.08 21.00
N PRO A 35 2.99 3.03 21.35
CA PRO A 35 2.99 1.75 20.62
C PRO A 35 1.60 1.08 20.61
N TRP A 36 0.82 1.26 21.68
CA TRP A 36 -0.53 0.73 21.83
C TRP A 36 -1.52 1.27 20.77
N LEU A 37 -1.29 2.48 20.25
CA LEU A 37 -2.16 3.09 19.23
C LEU A 37 -1.97 2.41 17.88
N GLY A 38 -0.72 2.07 17.53
CA GLY A 38 -0.40 1.32 16.32
C GLY A 38 -1.02 -0.07 16.33
N GLU A 39 -0.98 -0.75 17.47
CA GLU A 39 -1.55 -2.08 17.64
C GLU A 39 -3.09 -2.08 17.56
N ALA A 40 -3.76 -1.07 18.11
CA ALA A 40 -5.21 -0.91 17.99
C ALA A 40 -5.65 -0.66 16.54
N ILE A 41 -4.92 0.18 15.80
CA ILE A 41 -5.21 0.45 14.38
C ILE A 41 -4.97 -0.81 13.54
N LYS A 42 -3.85 -1.51 13.76
CA LYS A 42 -3.53 -2.77 13.05
C LYS A 42 -4.63 -3.81 13.24
N LYS A 43 -5.09 -3.99 14.48
CA LYS A 43 -6.17 -4.90 14.82
C LYS A 43 -7.51 -4.49 14.19
N GLY A 44 -7.75 -3.18 14.05
CA GLY A 44 -8.90 -2.65 13.31
C GLY A 44 -8.85 -2.95 11.81
N VAL A 45 -7.66 -2.82 11.18
CA VAL A 45 -7.45 -3.14 9.76
C VAL A 45 -7.61 -4.63 9.49
N GLU A 46 -7.07 -5.49 10.35
CA GLU A 46 -7.23 -6.95 10.23
C GLU A 46 -8.69 -7.40 10.41
N ALA A 47 -9.50 -6.64 11.15
CA ALA A 47 -10.93 -6.93 11.35
C ALA A 47 -11.81 -6.45 10.20
N LEU A 48 -11.29 -5.62 9.28
CA LEU A 48 -12.04 -5.14 8.14
C LEU A 48 -12.08 -6.24 7.05
N PRO A 49 -13.26 -6.52 6.47
CA PRO A 49 -13.36 -7.43 5.33
C PRO A 49 -12.55 -6.84 4.18
N THR A 50 -11.43 -7.47 3.85
CA THR A 50 -10.65 -7.11 2.66
C THR A 50 -11.49 -7.41 1.44
N LEU A 51 -11.58 -6.46 0.50
CA LEU A 51 -12.13 -6.71 -0.82
C LEU A 51 -11.28 -7.82 -1.45
N GLY A 52 -11.83 -9.03 -1.49
CA GLY A 52 -11.14 -10.22 -1.96
C GLY A 52 -10.74 -10.10 -3.43
N ASP A 53 -9.93 -11.07 -3.86
CA ASP A 53 -9.26 -11.27 -5.15
C ASP A 53 -10.09 -11.10 -6.44
N GLU A 54 -11.30 -10.56 -6.39
CA GLU A 54 -12.11 -10.20 -7.57
C GLU A 54 -11.45 -9.10 -8.41
N LEU A 55 -10.60 -8.27 -7.81
CA LEU A 55 -9.74 -7.30 -8.49
C LEU A 55 -8.38 -7.87 -8.88
N ALA A 56 -8.13 -9.18 -8.69
CA ALA A 56 -6.90 -9.82 -9.14
C ALA A 56 -6.76 -9.53 -10.64
N THR A 57 -5.72 -8.76 -10.97
CA THR A 57 -5.34 -8.46 -12.34
C THR A 57 -5.34 -9.78 -13.11
N PRO A 58 -6.17 -9.93 -14.16
CA PRO A 58 -6.24 -11.19 -14.89
C PRO A 58 -4.83 -11.58 -15.31
N PRO A 59 -4.44 -12.86 -15.15
CA PRO A 59 -3.10 -13.32 -15.51
C PRO A 59 -2.86 -12.91 -16.96
N VAL A 60 -1.85 -12.07 -17.20
CA VAL A 60 -1.49 -11.64 -18.55
C VAL A 60 -1.33 -12.91 -19.39
N PRO A 61 -2.16 -13.13 -20.42
CA PRO A 61 -2.14 -14.39 -21.14
C PRO A 61 -0.73 -14.58 -21.71
N ALA A 62 -0.17 -15.77 -21.53
CA ALA A 62 1.14 -16.12 -22.08
C ALA A 62 1.24 -15.86 -23.61
N GLN A 63 0.08 -15.76 -24.28
CA GLN A 63 -0.04 -15.41 -25.69
C GLN A 63 0.34 -13.95 -25.99
N ALA A 64 -0.02 -12.99 -25.12
CA ALA A 64 0.40 -11.59 -25.29
C ALA A 64 1.92 -11.39 -25.17
N ARG A 65 2.61 -12.31 -24.46
CA ARG A 65 4.07 -12.36 -24.39
C ARG A 65 4.70 -12.99 -25.65
N ARG A 66 4.02 -13.97 -26.27
CA ARG A 66 4.47 -14.61 -27.53
C ARG A 66 4.28 -13.71 -28.75
N GLU A 67 3.21 -12.93 -28.80
CA GLU A 67 2.95 -11.99 -29.92
C GLU A 67 3.90 -10.79 -29.94
N ARG A 68 4.43 -10.38 -28.78
CA ARG A 68 5.53 -9.39 -28.71
C ARG A 68 6.92 -9.97 -28.94
N GLN A 69 7.03 -11.24 -29.31
CA GLN A 69 8.28 -11.82 -29.72
C GLN A 69 8.28 -11.91 -31.24
N PRO A 70 8.53 -10.78 -31.95
CA PRO A 70 8.72 -10.83 -33.39
C PRO A 70 9.95 -11.69 -33.63
N ASP A 71 9.72 -12.83 -34.26
CA ASP A 71 10.68 -13.51 -35.11
C ASP A 71 12.09 -13.63 -34.52
N GLN A 72 12.24 -14.50 -33.51
CA GLN A 72 13.49 -15.27 -33.45
C GLN A 72 13.47 -16.25 -34.61
N HIS A 73 13.79 -15.70 -35.78
CA HIS A 73 13.95 -16.33 -37.07
C HIS A 73 14.84 -17.58 -36.91
N PRO A 74 14.33 -18.80 -37.17
CA PRO A 74 15.15 -19.99 -37.17
C PRO A 74 15.95 -20.05 -38.48
N GLU A 75 16.92 -19.14 -38.64
CA GLU A 75 17.76 -19.06 -39.85
C GLU A 75 19.23 -19.39 -39.60
N GLN A 76 19.51 -20.28 -38.66
CA GLN A 76 20.87 -20.84 -38.52
C GLN A 76 20.92 -22.37 -38.64
N ALA A 77 19.90 -22.98 -39.24
CA ALA A 77 19.90 -24.41 -39.58
C ALA A 77 20.34 -24.70 -41.04
N GLY A 78 20.86 -23.70 -41.76
CA GLY A 78 21.03 -23.79 -43.21
C GLY A 78 22.34 -23.21 -43.76
N HIS A 79 23.47 -23.35 -43.07
CA HIS A 79 24.78 -23.25 -43.72
C HIS A 79 25.52 -24.59 -43.57
N ALA A 80 25.00 -25.54 -44.35
CA ALA A 80 25.79 -26.66 -44.82
C ALA A 80 26.97 -26.14 -45.65
N ARG A 81 28.11 -26.80 -45.47
CA ARG A 81 29.11 -27.09 -46.51
C ARG A 81 29.63 -25.88 -47.31
N SER A 82 30.81 -25.42 -46.93
CA SER A 82 31.87 -24.99 -47.86
C SER A 82 33.21 -25.23 -47.19
#